data_AF-A0A1F3KW48-F1
#
_entry.id   AF-A0A1F3KW48-F1
#
_cell.length_a   1.000
_cell.length_b   1.000
_cell.length_c   1.000
_cell.angle_alpha   90.00
_cell.angle_beta   90.00
_cell.angle_gamma   90.00
#
_symmetry.space_group_name_H-M   'P 1'
#
loop_
_entity.id
_entity.type
_entity.pdbx_description
1 polymer ?
#
loop_
_entity_poly.entity_id
_entity_poly.type
_entity_poly.pdbx_seq_one_letter_code
_entity_poly.pdbx_strand_id
1 'polypeptide(L)'
;MRIDKLYIKEFKNLKEFHIDLDETQMNTVLLGQNATGKSNFIEAIIKIFKYLDLGKEPPFETELGYKLEYKIAYEIKNCKVIVVFNGKYKFLFSENIEYKDEPEENFNIITKTKFFANKEQYLPKYVFAYYSGISDRLNKLFWEHQERFYNKIIKKDFNYSELDDIRRLFYVKQIHSFFVLLAFFSIEAMEQKSKDFLKDVLGIEDLESILFVLKKPNWNNKEGDERFFGALGLVQQFLSVLWNYSLAPIYHEETVQVDFNHKPTLKRLFLFIKDKEQLQVFTKKYFDLNNEEPNNTFLFKALESTYISDLLEEVKVKVKKRVDGKVTFKELSEGEQQLLTVIGLIMFTREKETLILLDEPDTHLNPLWKYDYLYYLRTLAKSQTKLNKEGEIVEDSTTQIIINTHDPLVIGSLDKSQVKLFRRNEETNQIIAESPSVSPKGLGVAGILTSELFGLPTILDKETQEKLNKKRFLQGKILREEKLNQDEYLEYHKLKAELEEYGFYEEVEDQLFKMYLAEMTKHEITQKVEFTKEEKAFLQTESKNAAKRVLEKLINKTL
;
A
#
# COMPACT_ATOMS: atom_id res chain seq x y z
N MET A 1 5.91 2.32 -16.16
CA MET A 1 4.50 1.96 -16.25
C MET A 1 3.78 2.91 -15.33
N ARG A 2 2.78 3.62 -15.84
CA ARG A 2 1.94 4.53 -15.05
C ARG A 2 0.54 4.57 -15.63
N ILE A 3 -0.45 4.24 -14.82
CA ILE A 3 -1.87 4.47 -15.15
C ILE A 3 -2.13 5.96 -15.06
N ASP A 4 -2.66 6.53 -16.13
CA ASP A 4 -3.03 7.94 -16.21
C ASP A 4 -4.53 8.10 -15.95
N LYS A 5 -5.38 7.34 -16.66
CA LYS A 5 -6.84 7.45 -16.53
C LYS A 5 -7.50 6.09 -16.49
N LEU A 6 -8.52 5.95 -15.65
CA LEU A 6 -9.38 4.77 -15.63
C LEU A 6 -10.85 5.18 -15.57
N TYR A 7 -11.63 4.64 -16.49
CA TYR A 7 -13.08 4.62 -16.46
C TYR A 7 -13.57 3.19 -16.25
N ILE A 8 -14.53 3.01 -15.34
CA ILE A 8 -15.23 1.76 -15.07
C ILE A 8 -16.73 2.02 -15.18
N LYS A 9 -17.39 1.31 -16.10
CA LYS A 9 -18.84 1.40 -16.25
C LYS A 9 -19.57 0.83 -15.04
N GLU A 10 -19.23 -0.40 -14.65
CA GLU A 10 -19.80 -1.04 -13.47
C GLU A 10 -18.84 -2.06 -12.85
N PHE A 11 -18.52 -1.84 -11.58
CA PHE A 11 -17.77 -2.77 -10.73
C PHE A 11 -18.11 -2.56 -9.25
N LYS A 12 -18.96 -3.42 -8.69
CA LYS A 12 -19.44 -3.33 -7.30
C LYS A 12 -20.08 -1.96 -7.04
N ASN A 13 -19.48 -1.14 -6.16
CA ASN A 13 -19.94 0.22 -5.87
C ASN A 13 -19.35 1.28 -6.81
N LEU A 14 -18.44 0.92 -7.72
CA LEU A 14 -17.90 1.82 -8.74
C LEU A 14 -18.80 1.75 -9.98
N LYS A 15 -19.71 2.71 -10.11
CA LYS A 15 -20.65 2.81 -11.23
C LYS A 15 -20.43 4.13 -11.94
N GLU A 16 -20.22 4.08 -13.26
CA GLU A 16 -19.81 5.23 -14.07
C GLU A 16 -18.62 5.98 -13.43
N PHE A 17 -17.66 5.21 -12.91
CA PHE A 17 -16.57 5.72 -12.11
C PHE A 17 -15.43 6.18 -13.01
N HIS A 18 -14.96 7.41 -12.79
CA HIS A 18 -13.81 7.99 -13.45
C HIS A 18 -12.76 8.38 -12.42
N ILE A 19 -11.50 8.12 -12.75
CA ILE A 19 -10.36 8.65 -12.01
C ILE A 19 -9.26 9.06 -12.98
N ASP A 20 -8.69 10.23 -12.68
CA ASP A 20 -7.54 10.81 -13.37
C ASP A 20 -6.38 10.88 -12.38
N LEU A 21 -5.27 10.23 -12.68
CA LEU A 21 -4.07 10.12 -11.87
C LEU A 21 -3.01 11.07 -12.44
N ASP A 22 -2.35 11.84 -11.58
CA ASP A 22 -1.39 12.83 -12.05
C ASP A 22 -0.17 12.16 -12.71
N GLU A 23 0.05 12.48 -13.98
CA GLU A 23 1.11 11.89 -14.80
C GLU A 23 2.53 12.21 -14.28
N THR A 24 2.69 13.29 -13.52
CA THR A 24 3.99 13.71 -12.98
C THR A 24 4.35 13.01 -11.67
N GLN A 25 3.42 12.25 -11.10
CA GLN A 25 3.56 11.71 -9.75
C GLN A 25 3.78 10.19 -9.78
N MET A 26 4.90 9.76 -9.20
CA MET A 26 5.20 8.33 -9.03
C MET A 26 4.21 7.64 -8.07
N ASN A 27 3.80 8.34 -7.01
CA ASN A 27 2.93 7.81 -5.98
C ASN A 27 1.58 8.57 -5.93
N THR A 28 0.50 7.80 -5.83
CA THR A 28 -0.85 8.30 -5.58
C THR A 28 -1.40 7.67 -4.31
N VAL A 29 -1.91 8.50 -3.39
CA VAL A 29 -2.63 8.06 -2.21
C VAL A 29 -4.13 8.22 -2.41
N LEU A 30 -4.86 7.14 -2.18
CA LEU A 30 -6.31 7.10 -2.15
C LEU A 30 -6.77 7.34 -0.71
N LEU A 31 -7.56 8.38 -0.50
CA LEU A 31 -8.13 8.75 0.79
C LEU A 31 -9.65 8.74 0.71
N GLY A 32 -10.33 8.56 1.83
CA GLY A 32 -11.78 8.64 1.91
C GLY A 32 -12.33 7.78 3.03
N GLN A 33 -13.62 7.91 3.33
CA GLN A 33 -14.27 7.12 4.37
C GLN A 33 -14.29 5.61 4.05
N ASN A 34 -14.62 4.79 5.03
CA ASN A 34 -14.79 3.35 4.79
C ASN A 34 -15.91 3.11 3.78
N ALA A 35 -15.78 2.03 2.99
CA ALA A 35 -16.72 1.65 1.95
C ALA A 35 -16.89 2.66 0.77
N THR A 36 -16.02 3.67 0.64
CA THR A 36 -16.03 4.59 -0.53
C THR A 36 -15.42 4.00 -1.79
N GLY A 37 -15.07 2.71 -1.82
CA GLY A 37 -14.63 2.01 -3.04
C GLY A 37 -13.12 1.97 -3.30
N LYS A 38 -12.27 2.46 -2.39
CA LYS A 38 -10.80 2.45 -2.54
C LYS A 38 -10.22 1.05 -2.82
N SER A 39 -10.51 0.07 -1.96
CA SER A 39 -10.09 -1.33 -2.19
C SER A 39 -10.79 -1.97 -3.41
N ASN A 40 -12.00 -1.52 -3.76
CA ASN A 40 -12.68 -1.98 -4.98
C ASN A 40 -11.98 -1.46 -6.24
N PHE A 41 -11.41 -0.25 -6.19
CA PHE A 41 -10.61 0.32 -7.28
C PHE A 41 -9.30 -0.45 -7.46
N ILE A 42 -8.58 -0.74 -6.36
CA ILE A 42 -7.40 -1.62 -6.39
C ILE A 42 -7.75 -3.00 -7.00
N GLU A 43 -8.85 -3.61 -6.56
CA GLU A 43 -9.32 -4.89 -7.13
C GLU A 43 -9.65 -4.78 -8.63
N ALA A 44 -10.28 -3.69 -9.06
CA ALA A 44 -10.62 -3.49 -10.47
C ALA A 44 -9.35 -3.43 -11.33
N ILE A 45 -8.34 -2.69 -10.91
CA ILE A 45 -7.03 -2.64 -11.58
C ILE A 45 -6.41 -4.05 -11.67
N ILE A 46 -6.40 -4.79 -10.56
CA ILE A 46 -5.85 -6.16 -10.54
C ILE A 46 -6.61 -7.05 -11.52
N LYS A 47 -7.95 -7.00 -11.54
CA LYS A 47 -8.76 -7.78 -12.49
C LYS A 47 -8.50 -7.39 -13.95
N ILE A 48 -8.34 -6.11 -14.24
CA ILE A 48 -8.00 -5.61 -15.59
C ILE A 48 -6.68 -6.25 -16.06
N PHE A 49 -5.61 -6.09 -15.30
CA PHE A 49 -4.31 -6.65 -15.69
C PHE A 49 -4.27 -8.18 -15.63
N LYS A 50 -5.04 -8.81 -14.73
CA LYS A 50 -5.21 -10.27 -14.67
C LYS A 50 -5.72 -10.79 -16.01
N TYR A 51 -6.83 -10.25 -16.52
CA TYR A 51 -7.43 -10.78 -17.76
C TYR A 51 -6.61 -10.43 -19.00
N LEU A 52 -5.96 -9.26 -19.01
CA LEU A 52 -5.01 -8.89 -20.07
C LEU A 52 -3.80 -9.83 -20.12
N ASP A 53 -3.18 -10.14 -18.98
CA ASP A 53 -2.04 -11.07 -18.96
C ASP A 53 -2.45 -12.50 -19.34
N LEU A 54 -3.61 -12.97 -18.85
CA LEU A 54 -4.11 -14.30 -19.19
C LEU A 54 -4.57 -14.42 -20.65
N GLY A 55 -4.72 -13.30 -21.38
CA GLY A 55 -5.28 -13.26 -22.73
C GLY A 55 -6.77 -13.61 -22.78
N LYS A 56 -7.49 -13.40 -21.67
CA LYS A 56 -8.90 -13.75 -21.48
C LYS A 56 -9.76 -12.49 -21.40
N GLU A 57 -11.06 -12.65 -21.59
CA GLU A 57 -12.02 -11.57 -21.31
C GLU A 57 -12.46 -11.65 -19.84
N PRO A 58 -12.77 -10.52 -19.18
CA PRO A 58 -13.44 -10.54 -17.90
C PRO A 58 -14.73 -11.36 -17.97
N PRO A 59 -14.98 -12.29 -17.04
CA PRO A 59 -16.19 -13.08 -17.01
C PRO A 59 -17.39 -12.20 -16.63
N PHE A 60 -18.59 -12.68 -16.95
CA PHE A 60 -19.82 -12.13 -16.40
C PHE A 60 -19.92 -12.54 -14.93
N GLU A 61 -20.06 -11.58 -14.02
CA GLU A 61 -20.17 -11.81 -12.58
C GLU A 61 -21.63 -12.15 -12.25
N THR A 62 -22.01 -13.42 -12.35
CA THR A 62 -23.41 -13.88 -12.24
C THR A 62 -24.10 -13.42 -10.96
N GLU A 63 -23.40 -13.41 -9.82
CA GLU A 63 -23.93 -12.98 -8.53
C GLU A 63 -24.21 -11.47 -8.46
N LEU A 64 -23.49 -10.67 -9.25
CA LEU A 64 -23.59 -9.21 -9.25
C LEU A 64 -24.32 -8.65 -10.48
N GLY A 65 -24.59 -9.49 -11.49
CA GLY A 65 -25.37 -9.16 -12.66
C GLY A 65 -24.67 -8.25 -13.68
N TYR A 66 -23.34 -8.11 -13.64
CA TYR A 66 -22.60 -7.24 -14.56
C TYR A 66 -21.34 -7.92 -15.14
N LYS A 67 -20.86 -7.39 -16.27
CA LYS A 67 -19.52 -7.70 -16.83
C LYS A 67 -18.64 -6.47 -16.61
N LEU A 68 -17.41 -6.66 -16.15
CA LEU A 68 -16.46 -5.56 -15.97
C LEU A 68 -16.17 -4.91 -17.33
N GLU A 69 -16.71 -3.73 -17.57
CA GLU A 69 -16.45 -2.89 -18.73
C GLU A 69 -15.65 -1.65 -18.32
N TYR A 70 -14.61 -1.34 -19.07
CA TYR A 70 -13.64 -0.30 -18.69
C TYR A 70 -12.93 0.32 -19.88
N LYS A 71 -12.35 1.50 -19.63
CA LYS A 71 -11.35 2.14 -20.49
C LYS A 71 -10.20 2.58 -19.60
N ILE A 72 -9.02 2.03 -19.84
CA ILE A 72 -7.79 2.36 -19.10
C ILE A 72 -6.76 2.95 -20.06
N ALA A 73 -6.16 4.07 -19.67
CA ALA A 73 -5.05 4.72 -20.36
C ALA A 73 -3.83 4.71 -19.45
N TYR A 74 -2.69 4.31 -19.98
CA TYR A 74 -1.44 4.23 -19.24
C TYR A 74 -0.22 4.43 -20.14
N GLU A 75 0.86 4.91 -19.53
CA GLU A 75 2.18 5.00 -20.13
C GLU A 75 3.02 3.77 -19.75
N ILE A 76 3.69 3.16 -20.73
CA ILE A 76 4.62 2.05 -20.52
C ILE A 76 5.76 2.14 -21.55
N LYS A 77 7.02 1.99 -21.10
CA LYS A 77 8.20 2.06 -21.98
C LYS A 77 8.18 3.28 -22.91
N ASN A 78 7.85 4.45 -22.36
CA ASN A 78 7.76 5.70 -23.12
C ASN A 78 6.74 5.62 -24.28
N CYS A 79 5.66 4.84 -24.11
CA CYS A 79 4.57 4.73 -25.08
C CYS A 79 3.23 4.85 -24.35
N LYS A 80 2.21 5.39 -25.02
CA LYS A 80 0.84 5.44 -24.51
C LYS A 80 0.04 4.25 -25.01
N VAL A 81 -0.65 3.58 -24.10
CA VAL A 81 -1.55 2.47 -24.39
C VAL A 81 -2.94 2.79 -23.86
N ILE A 82 -3.95 2.63 -24.69
CA ILE A 82 -5.35 2.68 -24.26
C ILE A 82 -5.98 1.32 -24.54
N VAL A 83 -6.57 0.73 -23.50
CA VAL A 83 -7.32 -0.51 -23.60
C VAL A 83 -8.78 -0.22 -23.27
N VAL A 84 -9.66 -0.52 -24.22
CA VAL A 84 -11.11 -0.43 -24.04
C VAL A 84 -11.69 -1.84 -24.07
N PHE A 85 -12.54 -2.15 -23.10
CA PHE A 85 -13.33 -3.36 -23.09
C PHE A 85 -14.80 -3.04 -22.83
N ASN A 86 -15.63 -3.24 -23.85
CA ASN A 86 -17.09 -3.06 -23.86
C ASN A 86 -17.78 -4.31 -24.44
N GLY A 87 -17.44 -5.48 -23.87
CA GLY A 87 -17.80 -6.79 -24.42
C GLY A 87 -16.85 -7.29 -25.52
N LYS A 88 -16.06 -6.40 -26.13
CA LYS A 88 -14.93 -6.74 -27.01
C LYS A 88 -13.73 -5.85 -26.67
N TYR A 89 -12.52 -6.36 -26.88
CA TYR A 89 -11.30 -5.57 -26.71
C TYR A 89 -11.03 -4.67 -27.91
N LYS A 90 -10.65 -3.42 -27.63
CA LYS A 90 -10.02 -2.49 -28.56
C LYS A 90 -8.72 -1.99 -27.93
N PHE A 91 -7.62 -2.04 -28.68
CA PHE A 91 -6.29 -1.62 -28.24
C PHE A 91 -5.81 -0.47 -29.11
N LEU A 92 -5.37 0.62 -28.47
CA LEU A 92 -4.81 1.80 -29.10
C LEU A 92 -3.40 2.03 -28.57
N PHE A 93 -2.48 2.45 -29.43
CA PHE A 93 -1.07 2.64 -29.10
C PHE A 93 -0.49 3.86 -29.80
N SER A 94 0.27 4.66 -29.05
CA SER A 94 1.03 5.79 -29.57
C SER A 94 2.45 5.78 -29.00
N GLU A 95 3.43 6.03 -29.88
CA GLU A 95 4.84 6.25 -29.51
C GLU A 95 5.10 7.75 -29.23
N ASN A 96 4.10 8.61 -29.47
CA ASN A 96 4.21 10.05 -29.29
C ASN A 96 3.84 10.44 -27.85
N ILE A 97 4.84 10.82 -27.06
CA ILE A 97 4.68 11.17 -25.64
C ILE A 97 4.55 12.69 -25.46
N GLU A 98 4.95 13.49 -26.45
CA GLU A 98 5.06 14.94 -26.33
C GLU A 98 3.69 15.61 -26.10
N TYR A 99 2.61 14.99 -26.59
CA TYR A 99 1.25 15.49 -26.41
C TYR A 99 0.52 14.71 -25.31
N LYS A 100 0.42 15.32 -24.13
CA LYS A 100 -0.35 14.79 -22.97
C LYS A 100 -1.78 14.41 -23.36
N ASP A 101 -2.44 15.29 -24.11
CA ASP A 101 -3.78 15.09 -24.66
C ASP A 101 -3.74 14.85 -26.18
N GLU A 102 -2.91 13.93 -26.64
CA GLU A 102 -2.98 13.49 -28.03
C GLU A 102 -4.39 12.92 -28.33
N PRO A 103 -5.09 13.42 -29.37
CA PRO A 103 -6.40 12.88 -29.74
C PRO A 103 -6.30 11.37 -30.02
N GLU A 104 -7.27 10.59 -29.53
CA GLU A 104 -7.33 9.14 -29.76
C GLU A 104 -7.32 8.73 -31.24
N GLU A 105 -7.66 9.66 -32.13
CA GLU A 105 -7.62 9.50 -33.58
C GLU A 105 -6.20 9.31 -34.13
N ASN A 106 -5.18 9.82 -33.43
CA ASN A 106 -3.77 9.67 -33.81
C ASN A 106 -3.18 8.33 -33.35
N PHE A 107 -3.87 7.58 -32.51
CA PHE A 107 -3.37 6.31 -31.99
C PHE A 107 -3.51 5.20 -33.04
N ASN A 108 -2.48 4.37 -33.13
CA ASN A 108 -2.51 3.17 -33.94
C ASN A 108 -3.42 2.12 -33.31
N ILE A 109 -4.37 1.58 -34.08
CA ILE A 109 -5.21 0.47 -33.65
C ILE A 109 -4.41 -0.84 -33.74
N ILE A 110 -4.31 -1.56 -32.63
CA ILE A 110 -3.61 -2.85 -32.54
C ILE A 110 -4.63 -3.99 -32.53
N THR A 111 -4.36 -5.03 -33.34
CA THR A 111 -5.20 -6.24 -33.34
C THR A 111 -5.03 -7.05 -32.05
N LYS A 112 -6.08 -7.75 -31.63
CA LYS A 112 -6.05 -8.65 -30.45
C LYS A 112 -4.89 -9.64 -30.50
N THR A 113 -4.63 -10.22 -31.68
CA THR A 113 -3.53 -11.17 -31.90
C THR A 113 -2.17 -10.51 -31.72
N LYS A 114 -1.94 -9.32 -32.29
CA LYS A 114 -0.67 -8.60 -32.18
C LYS A 114 -0.40 -8.15 -30.74
N PHE A 115 -1.43 -7.68 -30.04
CA PHE A 115 -1.32 -7.28 -28.63
C PHE A 115 -0.89 -8.45 -27.74
N PHE A 116 -1.59 -9.59 -27.82
CA PHE A 116 -1.29 -10.74 -26.98
C PHE A 116 -0.06 -11.54 -27.40
N ALA A 117 0.42 -11.39 -28.64
CA ALA A 117 1.71 -11.91 -29.07
C ALA A 117 2.89 -11.11 -28.48
N ASN A 118 2.72 -9.80 -28.24
CA ASN A 118 3.77 -8.90 -27.77
C ASN A 118 3.42 -8.27 -26.41
N LYS A 119 2.91 -9.07 -25.47
CA LYS A 119 2.49 -8.59 -24.13
C LYS A 119 3.58 -7.79 -23.42
N GLU A 120 4.84 -8.18 -23.55
CA GLU A 120 5.96 -7.45 -22.92
C GLU A 120 6.11 -6.01 -23.39
N GLN A 121 5.62 -5.67 -24.58
CA GLN A 121 5.65 -4.29 -25.08
C GLN A 121 4.53 -3.44 -24.46
N TYR A 122 3.39 -4.05 -24.15
CA TYR A 122 2.16 -3.33 -23.83
C TYR A 122 1.70 -3.49 -22.37
N LEU A 123 2.21 -4.46 -21.61
CA LEU A 123 1.79 -4.71 -20.24
C LEU A 123 2.95 -4.52 -19.25
N PRO A 124 2.68 -4.05 -18.02
CA PRO A 124 3.71 -3.87 -17.00
C PRO A 124 4.38 -5.17 -16.64
N LYS A 125 5.72 -5.21 -16.53
CA LYS A 125 6.44 -6.46 -16.20
C LYS A 125 5.98 -7.04 -14.88
N TYR A 126 5.63 -6.18 -13.91
CA TYR A 126 5.06 -6.62 -12.64
C TYR A 126 3.86 -5.77 -12.21
N VAL A 127 2.90 -6.45 -11.59
CA VAL A 127 1.76 -5.90 -10.88
C VAL A 127 1.76 -6.54 -9.49
N PHE A 128 2.28 -5.80 -8.52
CA PHE A 128 2.33 -6.23 -7.12
C PHE A 128 1.11 -5.72 -6.37
N ALA A 129 0.54 -6.59 -5.54
CA ALA A 129 -0.47 -6.18 -4.58
C ALA A 129 -0.10 -6.65 -3.18
N TYR A 130 -0.28 -5.77 -2.19
CA TYR A 130 -0.13 -6.07 -0.77
C TYR A 130 -1.36 -5.58 -0.02
N TYR A 131 -1.84 -6.40 0.92
CA TYR A 131 -2.90 -6.03 1.85
C TYR A 131 -2.55 -6.54 3.24
N SER A 132 -2.66 -5.67 4.24
CA SER A 132 -2.33 -6.00 5.64
C SER A 132 -3.50 -6.62 6.42
N GLY A 133 -4.73 -6.51 5.93
CA GLY A 133 -5.89 -7.04 6.64
C GLY A 133 -6.09 -8.56 6.49
N ILE A 134 -7.08 -9.08 7.21
CA ILE A 134 -7.34 -10.52 7.37
C ILE A 134 -7.99 -11.15 6.11
N SER A 135 -8.56 -10.33 5.22
CA SER A 135 -9.32 -10.84 4.07
C SER A 135 -8.43 -11.42 2.97
N ASP A 136 -8.68 -12.68 2.61
CA ASP A 136 -8.07 -13.34 1.45
C ASP A 136 -8.63 -12.91 0.08
N ARG A 137 -9.55 -11.93 0.05
CA ARG A 137 -10.26 -11.54 -1.16
C ARG A 137 -9.31 -11.07 -2.28
N LEU A 138 -8.31 -10.26 -1.96
CA LEU A 138 -7.32 -9.79 -2.95
C LEU A 138 -6.39 -10.93 -3.39
N ASN A 139 -5.92 -11.75 -2.44
CA ASN A 139 -5.06 -12.92 -2.67
C ASN A 139 -5.65 -13.88 -3.73
N LYS A 140 -6.95 -14.18 -3.64
CA LYS A 140 -7.66 -15.07 -4.59
C LYS A 140 -7.59 -14.62 -6.05
N LEU A 141 -7.41 -13.32 -6.32
CA LEU A 141 -7.32 -12.82 -7.69
C LEU A 141 -6.07 -13.33 -8.41
N PHE A 142 -5.02 -13.65 -7.66
CA PHE A 142 -3.71 -14.07 -8.16
C PHE A 142 -3.56 -15.59 -8.32
N TRP A 143 -4.51 -16.38 -7.82
CA TRP A 143 -4.42 -17.85 -7.82
C TRP A 143 -4.19 -18.46 -9.19
N GLU A 144 -4.87 -18.00 -10.25
CA GLU A 144 -4.65 -18.56 -11.60
C GLU A 144 -3.22 -18.32 -12.11
N HIS A 145 -2.61 -17.18 -11.77
CA HIS A 145 -1.21 -16.89 -12.14
C HIS A 145 -0.25 -17.76 -11.32
N GLN A 146 -0.54 -17.94 -10.03
CA GLN A 146 0.24 -18.80 -9.15
C GLN A 146 0.16 -20.28 -9.55
N GLU A 147 -1.02 -20.76 -9.95
CA GLU A 147 -1.24 -22.13 -10.43
C GLU A 147 -0.53 -22.38 -11.77
N ARG A 148 -0.64 -21.46 -12.73
CA ARG A 148 0.11 -21.55 -13.99
C ARG A 148 1.62 -21.60 -13.76
N PHE A 149 2.12 -20.81 -12.82
CA PHE A 149 3.52 -20.82 -12.43
C PHE A 149 3.91 -22.16 -11.79
N TYR A 150 3.15 -22.61 -10.80
CA TYR A 150 3.34 -23.91 -10.14
C TYR A 150 3.42 -25.07 -11.14
N ASN A 151 2.45 -25.15 -12.06
CA ASN A 151 2.39 -26.20 -13.08
C ASN A 151 3.56 -26.18 -14.07
N LYS A 152 4.29 -25.07 -14.19
CA LYS A 152 5.53 -25.00 -14.98
C LYS A 152 6.73 -25.52 -14.19
N ILE A 153 6.90 -25.05 -12.95
CA ILE A 153 8.13 -25.32 -12.15
C ILE A 153 8.27 -26.77 -11.67
N ILE A 154 7.17 -27.52 -11.58
CA ILE A 154 7.16 -28.92 -11.12
C ILE A 154 7.47 -29.93 -12.24
N LYS A 155 7.61 -29.48 -13.48
CA LYS A 155 7.89 -30.38 -14.61
C LYS A 155 9.34 -30.85 -14.59
N LYS A 156 9.57 -32.10 -14.97
CA LYS A 156 10.90 -32.73 -15.01
C LYS A 156 11.80 -32.12 -16.08
N ASP A 157 11.20 -31.80 -17.23
CA ASP A 157 11.80 -31.15 -18.39
C ASP A 157 11.68 -29.61 -18.33
N PHE A 158 11.45 -29.06 -17.14
CA PHE A 158 11.31 -27.63 -16.95
C PHE A 158 12.55 -26.89 -17.51
N ASN A 159 12.31 -26.03 -18.49
CA ASN A 159 13.34 -25.21 -19.08
C ASN A 159 13.60 -23.97 -18.20
N TYR A 160 14.78 -23.92 -17.61
CA TYR A 160 15.18 -22.85 -16.70
C TYR A 160 15.27 -21.48 -17.40
N SER A 161 15.49 -21.45 -18.73
CA SER A 161 15.51 -20.22 -19.50
C SER A 161 14.12 -19.67 -19.86
N GLU A 162 13.04 -20.44 -19.69
CA GLU A 162 11.66 -20.03 -20.03
C GLU A 162 10.97 -19.21 -18.94
N LEU A 163 11.65 -19.01 -17.82
CA LEU A 163 11.02 -18.50 -16.63
C LEU A 163 11.57 -17.11 -16.33
N ASP A 164 10.80 -16.10 -16.74
CA ASP A 164 10.96 -14.71 -16.33
C ASP A 164 11.23 -14.58 -14.83
N ASP A 165 11.95 -13.53 -14.44
CA ASP A 165 12.37 -13.20 -13.07
C ASP A 165 11.32 -13.54 -11.97
N ILE A 166 10.22 -12.79 -11.92
CA ILE A 166 9.08 -12.96 -11.02
C ILE A 166 7.84 -12.98 -11.92
N ARG A 167 6.78 -13.71 -11.55
CA ARG A 167 5.52 -13.68 -12.32
C ARG A 167 4.94 -12.26 -12.38
N ARG A 168 4.30 -11.91 -13.50
CA ARG A 168 3.72 -10.57 -13.71
C ARG A 168 2.76 -10.17 -12.60
N LEU A 169 1.74 -10.97 -12.33
CA LEU A 169 0.80 -10.72 -11.21
C LEU A 169 1.27 -11.45 -9.95
N PHE A 170 1.61 -10.69 -8.93
CA PHE A 170 2.19 -11.22 -7.70
C PHE A 170 1.53 -10.63 -6.45
N TYR A 171 0.89 -11.49 -5.65
CA TYR A 171 0.36 -11.12 -4.34
C TYR A 171 1.43 -11.28 -3.27
N VAL A 172 1.70 -10.21 -2.53
CA VAL A 172 2.71 -10.15 -1.49
C VAL A 172 2.14 -10.65 -0.16
N LYS A 173 2.89 -11.52 0.50
CA LYS A 173 2.55 -12.11 1.81
C LYS A 173 3.70 -11.88 2.79
N GLN A 174 3.40 -11.92 4.09
CA GLN A 174 4.40 -11.76 5.15
C GLN A 174 5.54 -12.79 5.07
N ILE A 175 5.26 -14.01 4.57
CA ILE A 175 6.29 -15.05 4.31
C ILE A 175 7.39 -14.55 3.35
N HIS A 176 7.10 -13.58 2.47
CA HIS A 176 8.09 -13.06 1.53
C HIS A 176 9.13 -12.16 2.19
N SER A 177 8.88 -11.68 3.41
CA SER A 177 9.81 -10.84 4.19
C SER A 177 11.18 -11.50 4.36
N PHE A 178 11.24 -12.79 4.70
CA PHE A 178 12.50 -13.49 4.84
C PHE A 178 13.07 -13.95 3.50
N PHE A 179 12.26 -14.20 2.46
CA PHE A 179 12.80 -14.42 1.12
C PHE A 179 13.58 -13.21 0.65
N VAL A 180 13.03 -12.01 0.87
CA VAL A 180 13.69 -10.74 0.61
C VAL A 180 14.97 -10.60 1.44
N LEU A 181 14.90 -10.89 2.75
CA LEU A 181 16.08 -10.83 3.61
C LEU A 181 17.23 -11.72 3.12
N LEU A 182 16.90 -12.98 2.81
CA LEU A 182 17.88 -13.95 2.31
C LEU A 182 18.43 -13.54 0.95
N ALA A 183 17.58 -13.03 0.06
CA ALA A 183 18.00 -12.48 -1.22
C ALA A 183 19.01 -11.34 -1.04
N PHE A 184 18.77 -10.39 -0.13
CA PHE A 184 19.74 -9.33 0.15
C PHE A 184 21.10 -9.87 0.61
N PHE A 185 21.12 -10.80 1.57
CA PHE A 185 22.37 -11.37 2.09
C PHE A 185 23.05 -12.37 1.15
N SER A 186 22.33 -12.86 0.13
CA SER A 186 22.85 -13.82 -0.85
C SER A 186 23.88 -13.25 -1.82
N ILE A 187 23.90 -11.93 -1.99
CA ILE A 187 24.80 -11.23 -2.90
C ILE A 187 26.01 -10.71 -2.12
N GLU A 188 27.20 -11.09 -2.55
CA GLU A 188 28.47 -10.69 -1.91
C GLU A 188 28.63 -9.15 -1.91
N ALA A 189 28.37 -8.52 -3.07
CA ALA A 189 28.38 -7.07 -3.25
C ALA A 189 26.96 -6.48 -3.18
N MET A 190 26.32 -6.58 -2.00
CA MET A 190 25.03 -5.92 -1.76
C MET A 190 25.14 -4.40 -1.98
N GLU A 191 24.19 -3.83 -2.72
CA GLU A 191 24.07 -2.39 -2.97
C GLU A 191 24.03 -1.58 -1.67
N GLN A 192 24.66 -0.40 -1.68
CA GLN A 192 24.72 0.46 -0.49
C GLN A 192 23.33 0.85 0.04
N LYS A 193 22.38 1.19 -0.84
CA LYS A 193 20.99 1.49 -0.42
C LYS A 193 20.32 0.34 0.33
N SER A 194 20.57 -0.90 -0.09
CA SER A 194 20.04 -2.09 0.58
C SER A 194 20.67 -2.26 1.94
N LYS A 195 21.98 -2.01 2.07
CA LYS A 195 22.69 -2.01 3.35
C LYS A 195 22.15 -0.94 4.28
N ASP A 196 21.99 0.29 3.79
CA ASP A 196 21.49 1.43 4.56
C ASP A 196 20.05 1.16 5.03
N PHE A 197 19.20 0.63 4.15
CA PHE A 197 17.84 0.23 4.51
C PHE A 197 17.82 -0.82 5.65
N LEU A 198 18.57 -1.92 5.50
CA LEU A 198 18.65 -2.95 6.54
C LEU A 198 19.20 -2.39 7.85
N LYS A 199 20.27 -1.60 7.78
CA LYS A 199 21.03 -1.16 8.95
C LYS A 199 20.41 0.04 9.68
N ASP A 200 19.90 1.02 8.95
CA ASP A 200 19.44 2.29 9.52
C ASP A 200 17.93 2.32 9.75
N VAL A 201 17.14 1.62 8.92
CA VAL A 201 15.69 1.53 9.12
C VAL A 201 15.32 0.33 9.98
N LEU A 202 15.84 -0.86 9.68
CA LEU A 202 15.49 -2.10 10.39
C LEU A 202 16.47 -2.47 11.51
N GLY A 203 17.62 -1.81 11.60
CA GLY A 203 18.65 -2.11 12.60
C GLY A 203 19.33 -3.47 12.42
N ILE A 204 19.21 -4.11 11.25
CA ILE A 204 19.81 -5.41 10.91
C ILE A 204 21.22 -5.17 10.37
N GLU A 205 22.22 -5.70 11.08
CA GLU A 205 23.64 -5.55 10.72
C GLU A 205 24.17 -6.71 9.90
N ASP A 206 23.79 -7.94 10.26
CA ASP A 206 24.26 -9.13 9.57
C ASP A 206 23.34 -10.34 9.74
N LEU A 207 23.59 -11.36 8.94
CA LEU A 207 22.92 -12.66 8.99
C LEU A 207 23.73 -13.65 9.83
N GLU A 208 23.10 -14.26 10.83
CA GLU A 208 23.77 -15.18 11.76
C GLU A 208 23.62 -16.64 11.35
N SER A 209 22.42 -17.11 11.00
CA SER A 209 22.18 -18.50 10.57
C SER A 209 20.80 -18.66 9.96
N ILE A 210 20.58 -19.76 9.24
CA ILE A 210 19.30 -20.08 8.60
C ILE A 210 18.97 -21.56 8.82
N LEU A 211 17.77 -21.86 9.28
CA LEU A 211 17.23 -23.22 9.29
C LEU A 211 16.00 -23.30 8.38
N PHE A 212 16.11 -24.05 7.29
CA PHE A 212 14.98 -24.42 6.45
C PHE A 212 14.31 -25.65 7.05
N VAL A 213 13.00 -25.55 7.30
CA VAL A 213 12.15 -26.65 7.74
C VAL A 213 11.24 -27.01 6.58
N LEU A 214 11.51 -28.16 5.99
CA LEU A 214 10.68 -28.72 4.92
C LEU A 214 9.72 -29.74 5.51
N LYS A 215 8.48 -29.77 5.03
CA LYS A 215 7.48 -30.78 5.38
C LYS A 215 7.20 -31.69 4.19
N LYS A 216 6.75 -32.92 4.48
CA LYS A 216 6.20 -33.79 3.45
C LYS A 216 4.95 -33.13 2.82
N PRO A 217 4.93 -32.91 1.50
CA PRO A 217 3.80 -32.30 0.81
C PRO A 217 2.70 -33.34 0.55
N ASN A 218 1.54 -32.88 0.07
CA ASN A 218 0.38 -33.73 -0.20
C ASN A 218 0.48 -34.56 -1.50
N TRP A 219 1.47 -34.28 -2.36
CA TRP A 219 1.70 -35.02 -3.60
C TRP A 219 2.65 -36.22 -3.38
N ASN A 220 2.64 -37.18 -4.30
CA ASN A 220 3.45 -38.39 -4.23
C ASN A 220 4.07 -38.72 -5.59
N ASN A 221 5.26 -38.18 -5.85
CA ASN A 221 5.97 -38.37 -7.11
C ASN A 221 7.06 -39.42 -6.94
N LYS A 222 6.89 -40.57 -7.61
CA LYS A 222 7.86 -41.68 -7.54
C LYS A 222 9.14 -41.45 -8.35
N GLU A 223 9.10 -40.53 -9.31
CA GLU A 223 10.24 -40.23 -10.20
C GLU A 223 11.13 -39.09 -9.71
N GLY A 224 10.73 -38.39 -8.63
CA GLY A 224 11.49 -37.26 -8.12
C GLY A 224 12.53 -37.66 -7.08
N ASP A 225 13.22 -36.66 -6.56
CA ASP A 225 14.31 -36.89 -5.60
C ASP A 225 13.75 -37.30 -4.23
N GLU A 226 14.03 -38.55 -3.83
CA GLU A 226 13.54 -39.14 -2.58
C GLU A 226 13.98 -38.34 -1.35
N ARG A 227 15.14 -37.66 -1.41
CA ARG A 227 15.61 -36.82 -0.31
C ARG A 227 14.64 -35.69 0.00
N PHE A 228 13.92 -35.21 -1.01
CA PHE A 228 13.02 -34.07 -0.95
C PHE A 228 11.57 -34.50 -1.21
N PHE A 229 11.19 -35.68 -0.71
CA PHE A 229 9.84 -36.24 -0.82
C PHE A 229 9.34 -36.42 -2.25
N GLY A 230 10.26 -36.61 -3.22
CA GLY A 230 9.94 -36.79 -4.64
C GLY A 230 9.90 -35.48 -5.44
N ALA A 231 10.59 -34.42 -5.00
CA ALA A 231 10.56 -33.13 -5.68
C ALA A 231 11.11 -33.24 -7.11
N LEU A 232 10.59 -32.41 -8.01
CA LEU A 232 10.99 -32.33 -9.42
C LEU A 232 11.29 -30.89 -9.83
N GLY A 233 11.91 -30.73 -11.00
CA GLY A 233 12.10 -29.43 -11.65
C GLY A 233 12.93 -28.44 -10.82
N LEU A 234 12.48 -27.18 -10.80
CA LEU A 234 13.21 -26.07 -10.17
C LEU A 234 13.47 -26.32 -8.67
N VAL A 235 12.47 -26.86 -7.96
CA VAL A 235 12.55 -27.08 -6.52
C VAL A 235 13.58 -28.16 -6.18
N GLN A 236 13.61 -29.25 -6.96
CA GLN A 236 14.58 -30.33 -6.77
C GLN A 236 16.02 -29.83 -6.92
N GLN A 237 16.28 -29.04 -7.97
CA GLN A 237 17.61 -28.51 -8.23
C GLN A 237 18.06 -27.57 -7.10
N PHE A 238 17.21 -26.62 -6.70
CA PHE A 238 17.47 -25.71 -5.59
C PHE A 238 17.79 -26.48 -4.29
N LEU A 239 16.93 -27.43 -3.91
CA LEU A 239 17.11 -28.22 -2.70
C LEU A 239 18.35 -29.13 -2.77
N SER A 240 18.72 -29.62 -3.95
CA SER A 240 19.94 -30.42 -4.15
C SER A 240 21.21 -29.61 -3.85
N VAL A 241 21.25 -28.35 -4.30
CA VAL A 241 22.39 -27.47 -3.96
C VAL A 241 22.35 -27.13 -2.47
N LEU A 242 21.19 -26.75 -1.93
CA LEU A 242 21.03 -26.42 -0.52
C LEU A 242 21.47 -27.58 0.41
N TRP A 243 21.11 -28.81 0.05
CA TRP A 243 21.51 -30.02 0.79
C TRP A 243 23.03 -30.16 0.92
N ASN A 244 23.77 -29.91 -0.17
CA ASN A 244 25.23 -30.05 -0.18
C ASN A 244 25.94 -29.03 0.71
N TYR A 245 25.31 -27.89 0.98
CA TYR A 245 25.83 -26.85 1.87
C TYR A 245 25.20 -26.87 3.26
N SER A 246 24.19 -27.70 3.48
CA SER A 246 23.55 -27.84 4.78
C SER A 246 24.46 -28.56 5.77
N LEU A 247 24.66 -27.97 6.95
CA LEU A 247 25.35 -28.64 8.05
C LEU A 247 24.42 -29.70 8.64
N ALA A 248 24.76 -30.98 8.38
CA ALA A 248 24.04 -32.15 8.90
C ALA A 248 22.51 -32.12 8.64
N PRO A 249 22.05 -32.44 7.43
CA PRO A 249 20.62 -32.62 7.15
C PRO A 249 19.97 -33.66 8.09
N ILE A 250 18.82 -33.31 8.69
CA ILE A 250 18.13 -34.18 9.66
C ILE A 250 16.70 -34.45 9.18
N TYR A 251 16.36 -35.72 9.06
CA TYR A 251 14.96 -36.16 8.99
C TYR A 251 14.41 -36.37 10.39
N HIS A 252 13.21 -35.87 10.64
CA HIS A 252 12.53 -36.04 11.92
C HIS A 252 11.04 -36.29 11.67
N GLU A 253 10.48 -37.25 12.39
CA GLU A 253 9.05 -37.52 12.39
C GLU A 253 8.49 -37.20 13.76
N GLU A 254 7.46 -36.36 13.81
CA GLU A 254 6.85 -35.91 15.05
C GLU A 254 5.33 -35.99 14.95
N THR A 255 4.68 -36.57 15.97
CA THR A 255 3.23 -36.49 16.11
C THR A 255 2.86 -35.19 16.80
N VAL A 256 2.29 -34.24 16.05
CA VAL A 256 1.92 -32.92 16.56
C VAL A 256 0.42 -32.88 16.80
N GLN A 257 0.00 -32.34 17.93
CA GLN A 257 -1.41 -32.08 18.18
C GLN A 257 -1.83 -30.78 17.49
N VAL A 258 -2.62 -30.90 16.42
CA VAL A 258 -3.11 -29.74 15.65
C VAL A 258 -4.42 -29.21 16.20
N ASP A 259 -5.29 -30.11 16.66
CA ASP A 259 -6.54 -29.77 17.35
C ASP A 259 -6.83 -30.79 18.47
N PHE A 260 -8.00 -30.68 19.13
CA PHE A 260 -8.36 -31.56 20.23
C PHE A 260 -8.47 -33.05 19.83
N ASN A 261 -8.75 -33.35 18.55
CA ASN A 261 -9.09 -34.70 18.08
C ASN A 261 -8.17 -35.23 16.97
N HIS A 262 -7.23 -34.43 16.48
CA HIS A 262 -6.38 -34.73 15.33
C HIS A 262 -4.90 -34.53 15.69
N LYS A 263 -4.17 -35.65 15.64
CA LYS A 263 -2.73 -35.73 15.91
C LYS A 263 -2.00 -36.34 14.71
N PRO A 264 -1.81 -35.59 13.62
CA PRO A 264 -1.09 -36.09 12.46
C PRO A 264 0.39 -36.31 12.80
N THR A 265 1.00 -37.32 12.17
CA THR A 265 2.45 -37.51 12.18
C THR A 265 3.06 -36.74 11.03
N LEU A 266 3.85 -35.72 11.34
CA LEU A 266 4.49 -34.84 10.39
C LEU A 266 5.92 -35.33 10.13
N LYS A 267 6.25 -35.55 8.86
CA LYS A 267 7.62 -35.85 8.41
C LYS A 267 8.28 -34.56 7.97
N ARG A 268 9.40 -34.22 8.60
CA ARG A 268 10.14 -32.98 8.35
C ARG A 268 11.59 -33.26 7.97
N LEU A 269 12.14 -32.40 7.13
CA LEU A 269 13.56 -32.33 6.80
C LEU A 269 14.09 -30.95 7.19
N PHE A 270 15.15 -30.96 7.99
CA PHE A 270 15.84 -29.77 8.48
C PHE A 270 17.15 -29.56 7.71
N LEU A 271 17.32 -28.39 7.10
CA LEU A 271 18.53 -27.99 6.39
C LEU A 271 19.08 -26.70 7.00
N PHE A 272 20.29 -26.74 7.54
CA PHE A 272 20.89 -25.64 8.31
C PHE A 272 22.06 -25.00 7.55
N ILE A 273 21.99 -23.69 7.33
CA ILE A 273 23.09 -22.85 6.83
C ILE A 273 23.66 -22.08 8.01
N LYS A 274 24.95 -22.27 8.25
CA LYS A 274 25.65 -21.83 9.45
C LYS A 274 25.73 -20.31 9.56
N ASP A 275 26.05 -19.62 8.47
CA ASP A 275 26.34 -18.19 8.43
C ASP A 275 26.12 -17.60 7.02
N LYS A 276 26.35 -16.30 6.91
CA LYS A 276 26.24 -15.54 5.65
C LYS A 276 27.23 -16.00 4.59
N GLU A 277 28.47 -16.31 4.97
CA GLU A 277 29.49 -16.77 4.03
C GLU A 277 29.05 -18.07 3.37
N GLN A 278 28.53 -19.02 4.15
CA GLN A 278 28.00 -20.27 3.61
C GLN A 278 26.76 -20.05 2.73
N LEU A 279 25.86 -19.11 3.09
CA LEU A 279 24.75 -18.70 2.23
C LEU A 279 25.26 -18.21 0.87
N GLN A 280 26.25 -17.32 0.85
CA GLN A 280 26.80 -16.72 -0.38
C GLN A 280 27.49 -17.76 -1.28
N VAL A 281 28.22 -18.71 -0.69
CA VAL A 281 28.84 -19.82 -1.46
C VAL A 281 27.75 -20.72 -2.07
N PHE A 282 26.71 -21.05 -1.30
CA PHE A 282 25.58 -21.82 -1.78
C PHE A 282 24.86 -21.12 -2.93
N THR A 283 24.55 -19.83 -2.79
CA THR A 283 23.79 -19.06 -3.79
C THR A 283 24.60 -18.86 -5.05
N LYS A 284 25.89 -18.55 -4.93
CA LYS A 284 26.81 -18.50 -6.07
C LYS A 284 26.80 -19.80 -6.87
N LYS A 285 26.91 -20.95 -6.20
CA LYS A 285 26.87 -22.25 -6.88
C LYS A 285 25.54 -22.49 -7.60
N TYR A 286 24.43 -22.08 -6.99
CA TYR A 286 23.10 -22.19 -7.57
C TYR A 286 22.92 -21.27 -8.79
N PHE A 287 23.49 -20.06 -8.76
CA PHE A 287 23.49 -19.12 -9.88
C PHE A 287 24.33 -19.65 -11.05
N ASP A 288 25.56 -20.10 -10.78
CA ASP A 288 26.46 -20.68 -11.78
C ASP A 288 25.82 -21.89 -12.51
N LEU A 289 25.11 -22.75 -11.76
CA LEU A 289 24.42 -23.92 -12.34
C LEU A 289 23.31 -23.56 -13.32
N ASN A 290 22.76 -22.34 -13.22
CA ASN A 290 21.66 -21.87 -14.06
C ASN A 290 22.10 -20.81 -15.07
N ASN A 291 23.40 -20.52 -15.17
CA ASN A 291 23.95 -19.44 -16.00
C ASN A 291 23.31 -18.07 -15.69
N GLU A 292 23.01 -17.82 -14.42
CA GLU A 292 22.40 -16.58 -13.95
C GLU A 292 23.43 -15.71 -13.24
N GLU A 293 23.39 -14.40 -13.48
CA GLU A 293 24.21 -13.46 -12.71
C GLU A 293 23.63 -13.26 -11.30
N PRO A 294 24.47 -12.99 -10.27
CA PRO A 294 23.99 -12.73 -8.93
C PRO A 294 22.96 -11.62 -8.88
N ASN A 295 21.71 -11.97 -8.56
CA ASN A 295 20.62 -11.04 -8.46
C ASN A 295 19.65 -11.44 -7.33
N ASN A 296 18.91 -10.46 -6.82
CA ASN A 296 18.02 -10.67 -5.68
C ASN A 296 16.79 -11.53 -6.05
N THR A 297 16.37 -11.48 -7.30
CA THR A 297 15.11 -12.06 -7.78
C THR A 297 15.20 -13.57 -8.00
N PHE A 298 16.37 -14.10 -8.37
CA PHE A 298 16.55 -15.51 -8.67
C PHE A 298 16.52 -16.39 -7.42
N LEU A 299 17.20 -15.99 -6.33
CA LEU A 299 17.06 -16.69 -5.05
C LEU A 299 15.64 -16.56 -4.50
N PHE A 300 15.06 -15.36 -4.58
CA PHE A 300 13.67 -15.12 -4.16
C PHE A 300 12.71 -16.09 -4.86
N LYS A 301 12.83 -16.24 -6.19
CA LYS A 301 12.04 -17.18 -7.00
C LYS A 301 12.23 -18.63 -6.57
N ALA A 302 13.46 -19.06 -6.27
CA ALA A 302 13.72 -20.42 -5.83
C ALA A 302 13.06 -20.73 -4.47
N LEU A 303 13.18 -19.80 -3.51
CA LEU A 303 12.53 -19.89 -2.21
C LEU A 303 11.00 -19.91 -2.34
N GLU A 304 10.47 -19.03 -3.18
CA GLU A 304 9.04 -18.96 -3.45
C GLU A 304 8.53 -20.26 -4.10
N SER A 305 9.27 -20.82 -5.06
CA SER A 305 8.91 -22.07 -5.72
C SER A 305 8.79 -23.24 -4.73
N THR A 306 9.65 -23.27 -3.71
CA THR A 306 9.64 -24.27 -2.64
C THR A 306 8.42 -24.09 -1.72
N TYR A 307 8.04 -22.84 -1.45
CA TYR A 307 6.84 -22.51 -0.69
C TYR A 307 5.54 -22.82 -1.44
N ILE A 308 5.43 -22.41 -2.70
CA ILE A 308 4.25 -22.69 -3.54
C ILE A 308 4.07 -24.19 -3.75
N SER A 309 5.16 -24.97 -3.78
CA SER A 309 5.11 -26.44 -3.91
C SER A 309 4.74 -27.18 -2.62
N ASP A 310 4.32 -26.44 -1.58
CA ASP A 310 3.90 -26.95 -0.27
C ASP A 310 5.00 -27.75 0.46
N LEU A 311 6.27 -27.52 0.10
CA LEU A 311 7.43 -28.17 0.70
C LEU A 311 8.00 -27.35 1.87
N LEU A 312 8.01 -26.02 1.76
CA LEU A 312 8.54 -25.13 2.79
C LEU A 312 7.52 -24.91 3.90
N GLU A 313 7.78 -25.44 5.09
CA GLU A 313 6.93 -25.22 6.28
C GLU A 313 7.33 -23.93 7.01
N GLU A 314 8.62 -23.77 7.26
CA GLU A 314 9.15 -22.64 8.03
C GLU A 314 10.60 -22.36 7.62
N VAL A 315 11.01 -21.09 7.72
CA VAL A 315 12.43 -20.72 7.72
C VAL A 315 12.74 -19.94 8.99
N LYS A 316 13.64 -20.46 9.82
CA LYS A 316 14.12 -19.77 11.01
C LYS A 316 15.42 -19.08 10.67
N VAL A 317 15.32 -17.79 10.38
CA VAL A 317 16.48 -16.92 10.14
C VAL A 317 16.89 -16.29 11.47
N LYS A 318 18.17 -16.30 11.81
CA LYS A 318 18.72 -15.48 12.90
C LYS A 318 19.52 -14.34 12.30
N VAL A 319 19.33 -13.14 12.83
CA VAL A 319 20.03 -11.93 12.42
C VAL A 319 20.69 -11.27 13.61
N LYS A 320 21.74 -10.50 13.34
CA LYS A 320 22.37 -9.60 14.29
C LYS A 320 21.75 -8.21 14.15
N LYS A 321 21.17 -7.70 15.24
CA LYS A 321 20.65 -6.34 15.34
C LYS A 321 21.57 -5.44 16.17
N ARG A 322 21.53 -4.14 15.85
CA ARG A 322 22.31 -3.08 16.49
C ARG A 322 22.07 -2.99 18.01
N VAL A 323 20.81 -3.14 18.44
CA VAL A 323 20.40 -2.96 19.85
C VAL A 323 20.16 -4.31 20.54
N ASP A 324 19.46 -5.22 19.87
CA ASP A 324 18.95 -6.47 20.48
C ASP A 324 19.91 -7.66 20.39
N GLY A 325 21.10 -7.48 19.79
CA GLY A 325 22.05 -8.58 19.60
C GLY A 325 21.53 -9.61 18.61
N LYS A 326 21.55 -10.90 18.96
CA LYS A 326 21.11 -11.98 18.05
C LYS A 326 19.63 -12.29 18.27
N VAL A 327 18.82 -12.02 17.25
CA VAL A 327 17.37 -12.27 17.30
C VAL A 327 16.94 -13.22 16.18
N THR A 328 15.92 -14.01 16.45
CA THR A 328 15.24 -14.81 15.44
C THR A 328 14.32 -13.88 14.63
N PHE A 329 14.18 -14.10 13.33
CA PHE A 329 13.37 -13.24 12.46
C PHE A 329 11.90 -13.14 12.88
N LYS A 330 11.35 -14.21 13.49
CA LYS A 330 10.01 -14.20 14.10
C LYS A 330 9.86 -13.24 15.29
N GLU A 331 10.97 -12.83 15.90
CA GLU A 331 11.03 -11.86 17.01
C GLU A 331 11.11 -10.42 16.49
N LEU A 332 11.27 -10.21 15.17
CA LEU A 332 11.06 -8.89 14.57
C LEU A 332 9.59 -8.51 14.67
N SER A 333 9.33 -7.24 14.93
CA SER A 333 7.97 -6.70 14.96
C SER A 333 7.28 -6.88 13.60
N GLU A 334 5.95 -6.99 13.62
CA GLU A 334 5.15 -7.10 12.39
C GLU A 334 5.41 -5.93 11.44
N GLY A 335 5.58 -4.71 11.99
CA GLY A 335 5.95 -3.52 11.22
C GLY A 335 7.30 -3.63 10.50
N GLU A 336 8.33 -4.22 11.14
CA GLU A 336 9.63 -4.45 10.50
C GLU A 336 9.52 -5.46 9.35
N GLN A 337 8.80 -6.55 9.58
CA GLN A 337 8.57 -7.56 8.55
C GLN A 337 7.77 -6.99 7.37
N GLN A 338 6.77 -6.16 7.65
CA GLN A 338 5.97 -5.46 6.65
C GLN A 338 6.81 -4.50 5.82
N LEU A 339 7.59 -3.63 6.46
CA LEU A 339 8.51 -2.70 5.78
C LEU A 339 9.50 -3.47 4.91
N LEU A 340 10.16 -4.49 5.46
CA LEU A 340 11.12 -5.31 4.73
C LEU A 340 10.48 -5.95 3.49
N THR A 341 9.27 -6.48 3.62
CA THR A 341 8.58 -7.12 2.51
C THR A 341 8.27 -6.12 1.39
N VAL A 342 7.59 -5.03 1.73
CA VAL A 342 7.09 -4.08 0.73
C VAL A 342 8.25 -3.35 0.07
N ILE A 343 9.14 -2.76 0.89
CA ILE A 343 10.28 -1.98 0.38
C ILE A 343 11.28 -2.90 -0.32
N GLY A 344 11.58 -4.07 0.22
CA GLY A 344 12.54 -4.96 -0.42
C GLY A 344 12.08 -5.48 -1.78
N LEU A 345 10.78 -5.78 -1.94
CA LEU A 345 10.23 -6.14 -3.25
C LEU A 345 10.25 -4.97 -4.24
N ILE A 346 9.99 -3.75 -3.78
CA ILE A 346 10.17 -2.54 -4.60
C ILE A 346 11.62 -2.46 -5.08
N MET A 347 12.59 -2.66 -4.20
CA MET A 347 14.01 -2.62 -4.55
C MET A 347 14.40 -3.70 -5.58
N PHE A 348 13.74 -4.87 -5.57
CA PHE A 348 13.99 -5.94 -6.54
C PHE A 348 13.37 -5.67 -7.91
N THR A 349 12.35 -4.81 -7.97
CA THR A 349 11.47 -4.65 -9.13
C THR A 349 11.42 -3.23 -9.70
N ARG A 350 12.15 -2.29 -9.10
CA ARG A 350 12.40 -0.95 -9.66
C ARG A 350 13.01 -1.04 -11.06
N GLU A 351 12.80 0.00 -11.87
CA GLU A 351 13.27 0.10 -13.27
C GLU A 351 12.72 -0.96 -14.25
N LYS A 352 11.68 -1.71 -13.85
CA LYS A 352 11.15 -2.83 -14.65
C LYS A 352 9.69 -2.64 -15.06
N GLU A 353 9.20 -1.42 -15.27
CA GLU A 353 7.81 -1.16 -15.69
C GLU A 353 6.79 -1.76 -14.70
N THR A 354 6.85 -1.30 -13.46
CA THR A 354 6.19 -1.95 -12.30
C THR A 354 5.00 -1.12 -11.80
N LEU A 355 3.88 -1.79 -11.55
CA LEU A 355 2.72 -1.24 -10.86
C LEU A 355 2.60 -1.86 -9.47
N ILE A 356 2.51 -1.03 -8.43
CA ILE A 356 2.48 -1.46 -7.04
C ILE A 356 1.21 -0.93 -6.38
N LEU A 357 0.40 -1.85 -5.88
CA LEU A 357 -0.89 -1.56 -5.27
C LEU A 357 -0.81 -1.95 -3.80
N LEU A 358 -0.86 -0.97 -2.91
CA LEU A 358 -0.73 -1.18 -1.47
C LEU A 358 -2.05 -0.81 -0.81
N ASP A 359 -2.69 -1.76 -0.15
CA ASP A 359 -3.92 -1.54 0.61
C ASP A 359 -3.62 -1.62 2.11
N GLU A 360 -3.72 -0.47 2.79
CA GLU A 360 -3.41 -0.27 4.21
C GLU A 360 -2.00 -0.75 4.62
N PRO A 361 -0.92 -0.35 3.92
CA PRO A 361 0.42 -0.82 4.22
C PRO A 361 1.03 -0.23 5.51
N ASP A 362 0.29 0.60 6.24
CA ASP A 362 0.76 1.34 7.40
C ASP A 362 0.20 0.84 8.76
N THR A 363 -0.65 -0.19 8.75
CA THR A 363 -1.39 -0.67 9.94
C THR A 363 -0.53 -1.11 11.12
N HIS A 364 0.59 -1.80 10.88
CA HIS A 364 1.50 -2.29 11.94
C HIS A 364 2.72 -1.37 12.15
N LEU A 365 2.75 -0.20 11.48
CA LEU A 365 3.87 0.73 11.59
C LEU A 365 3.72 1.64 12.81
N ASN A 366 4.84 1.93 13.47
CA ASN A 366 4.88 2.95 14.51
C ASN A 366 4.76 4.38 13.91
N PRO A 367 4.44 5.41 14.70
CA PRO A 367 4.25 6.77 14.18
C PRO A 367 5.45 7.35 13.41
N LEU A 368 6.69 7.05 13.83
CA LEU A 368 7.90 7.53 13.15
C LEU A 368 8.02 6.91 11.76
N TRP A 369 7.79 5.61 11.64
CA TRP A 369 7.81 4.94 10.35
C TRP A 369 6.66 5.35 9.45
N LYS A 370 5.48 5.63 10.00
CA LYS A 370 4.35 6.20 9.24
C LYS A 370 4.70 7.55 8.64
N TYR A 371 5.36 8.40 9.42
CA TYR A 371 5.81 9.72 8.97
C TYR A 371 6.83 9.61 7.81
N ASP A 372 7.79 8.70 7.92
CA ASP A 372 8.84 8.51 6.89
C ASP A 372 8.42 7.53 5.77
N TYR A 373 7.24 6.92 5.82
CA TYR A 373 6.88 5.80 4.96
C TYR A 373 7.00 6.14 3.47
N LEU A 374 6.37 7.23 3.04
CA LEU A 374 6.42 7.68 1.64
C LEU A 374 7.82 8.16 1.25
N TYR A 375 8.60 8.68 2.20
CA TYR A 375 9.99 9.02 1.96
C TYR A 375 10.83 7.78 1.66
N TYR A 376 10.65 6.69 2.41
CA TYR A 376 11.32 5.42 2.13
C TYR A 376 10.92 4.85 0.77
N LEU A 377 9.61 4.83 0.45
CA LEU A 377 9.14 4.35 -0.84
C LEU A 377 9.77 5.12 -2.00
N ARG A 378 9.80 6.46 -1.93
CA ARG A 378 10.40 7.31 -2.98
C ARG A 378 11.91 7.12 -3.07
N THR A 379 12.61 7.18 -1.95
CA THR A 379 14.09 7.21 -1.94
C THR A 379 14.70 5.86 -2.32
N LEU A 380 14.05 4.76 -1.92
CA LEU A 380 14.51 3.40 -2.17
C LEU A 380 14.02 2.84 -3.51
N ALA A 381 12.87 3.31 -4.02
CA ALA A 381 12.45 3.01 -5.39
C ALA A 381 13.29 3.75 -6.44
N LYS A 382 13.75 4.98 -6.14
CA LYS A 382 14.62 5.73 -7.05
C LYS A 382 15.93 4.97 -7.27
N SER A 383 16.24 4.69 -8.53
CA SER A 383 17.55 4.17 -8.90
C SER A 383 18.61 5.26 -8.90
N GLN A 384 19.84 4.92 -8.53
CA GLN A 384 21.01 5.81 -8.69
C GLN A 384 21.79 5.51 -9.98
N THR A 385 21.38 4.52 -10.77
CA THR A 385 22.16 4.03 -11.93
C THR A 385 21.94 4.83 -13.21
N LYS A 386 20.96 5.74 -13.25
CA LYS A 386 20.72 6.63 -14.41
C LYS A 386 21.05 8.07 -14.06
N LEU A 387 22.19 8.52 -14.56
CA LEU A 387 22.55 9.93 -14.66
C LEU A 387 21.99 10.45 -15.99
N ASN A 388 21.35 11.62 -16.00
CA ASN A 388 21.07 12.32 -17.26
C ASN A 388 22.40 12.83 -17.88
N LYS A 389 22.35 13.38 -19.09
CA LYS A 389 23.54 13.94 -19.78
C LYS A 389 24.24 15.05 -18.98
N GLU A 390 23.57 15.59 -17.95
CA GLU A 390 24.02 16.67 -17.08
C GLU A 390 24.49 16.17 -15.69
N GLY A 391 24.47 14.85 -15.44
CA GLY A 391 24.94 14.26 -14.19
C GLY A 391 23.92 14.28 -13.03
N GLU A 392 22.64 14.57 -13.30
CA GLU A 392 21.57 14.52 -12.30
C GLU A 392 20.94 13.13 -12.23
N ILE A 393 20.52 12.74 -11.02
CA ILE A 393 19.84 11.47 -10.75
C ILE A 393 18.44 11.52 -11.39
N VAL A 394 18.19 10.66 -12.37
CA VAL A 394 16.88 10.57 -13.04
C VAL A 394 15.89 9.84 -12.12
N GLU A 395 14.73 10.44 -11.88
CA GLU A 395 13.65 9.76 -11.16
C GLU A 395 13.19 8.51 -11.93
N ASP A 396 12.93 7.40 -11.22
CA ASP A 396 12.39 6.19 -11.85
C ASP A 396 10.96 6.45 -12.33
N SER A 397 10.81 6.75 -13.63
CA SER A 397 9.51 6.91 -14.29
C SER A 397 8.83 5.58 -14.64
N THR A 398 9.48 4.46 -14.37
CA THR A 398 8.96 3.14 -14.76
C THR A 398 8.10 2.49 -13.66
N THR A 399 8.08 3.05 -12.45
CA THR A 399 7.34 2.49 -11.30
C THR A 399 6.22 3.43 -10.86
N GLN A 400 4.99 2.91 -10.77
CA GLN A 400 3.87 3.63 -10.16
C GLN A 400 3.41 2.92 -8.88
N ILE A 401 3.19 3.70 -7.82
CA ILE A 401 2.70 3.20 -6.53
C ILE A 401 1.34 3.82 -6.21
N ILE A 402 0.32 3.00 -6.05
CA ILE A 402 -1.01 3.41 -5.60
C ILE A 402 -1.21 2.86 -4.20
N ILE A 403 -1.46 3.75 -3.24
CA ILE A 403 -1.55 3.43 -1.82
C ILE A 403 -2.93 3.81 -1.32
N ASN A 404 -3.63 2.88 -0.69
CA ASN A 404 -4.77 3.18 0.14
C ASN A 404 -4.31 3.26 1.60
N THR A 405 -4.58 4.37 2.27
CA THR A 405 -4.31 4.53 3.70
C THR A 405 -5.39 5.39 4.34
N HIS A 406 -5.55 5.23 5.64
CA HIS A 406 -6.45 6.02 6.48
C HIS A 406 -5.67 6.83 7.54
N ASP A 407 -4.35 6.89 7.44
CA ASP A 407 -3.52 7.53 8.45
C ASP A 407 -3.06 8.95 8.04
N PRO A 408 -3.40 9.99 8.82
CA PRO A 408 -3.02 11.37 8.52
C PRO A 408 -1.50 11.62 8.55
N LEU A 409 -0.73 10.81 9.28
CA LEU A 409 0.72 10.95 9.37
C LEU A 409 1.41 10.56 8.06
N VAL A 410 0.88 9.54 7.37
CA VAL A 410 1.44 9.04 6.12
C VAL A 410 1.34 10.08 5.00
N ILE A 411 0.24 10.85 4.96
CA ILE A 411 -0.01 11.78 3.86
C ILE A 411 0.56 13.18 4.08
N GLY A 412 1.09 13.49 5.26
CA GLY A 412 1.43 14.86 5.65
C GLY A 412 2.50 15.55 4.82
N SER A 413 3.25 14.81 3.99
CA SER A 413 4.28 15.33 3.09
C SER A 413 3.82 15.49 1.63
N LEU A 414 2.57 15.15 1.32
CA LEU A 414 2.06 15.06 -0.05
C LEU A 414 1.58 16.39 -0.62
N ASP A 415 1.78 16.54 -1.93
CA ASP A 415 1.04 17.53 -2.72
C ASP A 415 -0.37 17.03 -3.07
N LYS A 416 -1.32 17.95 -3.29
CA LYS A 416 -2.68 17.62 -3.70
C LYS A 416 -2.77 16.80 -4.99
N SER A 417 -1.81 16.95 -5.91
CA SER A 417 -1.72 16.14 -7.13
C SER A 417 -1.57 14.64 -6.84
N GLN A 418 -0.99 14.30 -5.68
CA GLN A 418 -0.70 12.94 -5.24
C GLN A 418 -1.83 12.31 -4.43
N VAL A 419 -2.93 13.03 -4.22
CA VAL A 419 -4.03 12.57 -3.37
C VAL A 419 -5.30 12.50 -4.20
N LYS A 420 -6.03 11.39 -4.08
CA LYS A 420 -7.36 11.22 -4.66
C LYS A 420 -8.35 10.90 -3.56
N LEU A 421 -9.33 11.77 -3.38
CA LEU A 421 -10.38 11.67 -2.38
C LEU A 421 -11.57 10.92 -2.96
N PHE A 422 -11.83 9.75 -2.39
CA PHE A 422 -12.98 8.91 -2.67
C PHE A 422 -14.13 9.32 -1.77
N ARG A 423 -15.17 9.87 -2.38
CA ARG A 423 -16.38 10.32 -1.70
C ARG A 423 -17.60 9.77 -2.42
N ARG A 424 -18.71 9.68 -1.70
CA ARG A 424 -20.01 9.41 -2.32
C ARG A 424 -20.64 10.74 -2.68
N ASN A 425 -20.93 10.96 -3.96
CA ASN A 425 -21.76 12.06 -4.39
C ASN A 425 -23.15 11.87 -3.78
N GLU A 426 -23.64 12.89 -3.11
CA GLU A 426 -24.84 12.78 -2.27
C GLU A 426 -26.13 12.88 -3.08
N GLU A 427 -26.07 13.47 -4.28
CA GLU A 427 -27.19 13.59 -5.21
C GLU A 427 -27.35 12.32 -6.04
N THR A 428 -26.25 11.82 -6.61
CA THR A 428 -26.29 10.65 -7.51
C THR A 428 -26.06 9.33 -6.77
N ASN A 429 -25.63 9.38 -5.50
CA ASN A 429 -25.16 8.23 -4.73
C ASN A 429 -23.97 7.47 -5.37
N GLN A 430 -23.35 8.01 -6.42
CA GLN A 430 -22.20 7.43 -7.10
C GLN A 430 -20.91 7.76 -6.36
N ILE A 431 -19.92 6.89 -6.50
CA ILE A 431 -18.58 7.15 -5.99
C ILE A 431 -17.84 8.06 -6.98
N ILE A 432 -17.20 9.09 -6.47
CA ILE A 432 -16.33 10.00 -7.23
C ILE A 432 -14.92 9.98 -6.63
N ALA A 433 -13.91 10.21 -7.47
CA ALA A 433 -12.52 10.37 -7.06
C ALA A 433 -11.97 11.70 -7.59
N GLU A 434 -11.69 12.64 -6.70
CA GLU A 434 -11.23 13.99 -7.03
C GLU A 434 -9.95 14.37 -6.28
N SER A 435 -9.15 15.29 -6.81
CA SER A 435 -8.03 15.84 -6.07
C SER A 435 -8.53 16.80 -4.98
N PRO A 436 -7.90 16.86 -3.79
CA PRO A 436 -8.24 17.88 -2.80
C PRO A 436 -7.93 19.29 -3.30
N SER A 437 -8.66 20.26 -2.77
CA SER A 437 -8.44 21.70 -2.99
C SER A 437 -7.10 22.18 -2.41
N VAL A 438 -6.67 21.57 -1.30
CA VAL A 438 -5.46 21.92 -0.56
C VAL A 438 -4.48 20.75 -0.48
N SER A 439 -3.18 21.05 -0.53
CA SER A 439 -2.14 20.04 -0.30
C SER A 439 -2.07 19.69 1.19
N PRO A 440 -1.99 18.40 1.57
CA PRO A 440 -1.72 18.00 2.95
C PRO A 440 -0.42 18.60 3.50
N LYS A 441 0.60 18.73 2.64
CA LYS A 441 1.89 19.34 2.95
C LYS A 441 1.71 20.74 3.53
N GLY A 442 2.16 20.90 4.78
CA GLY A 442 2.16 22.19 5.50
C GLY A 442 0.93 22.43 6.39
N LEU A 443 -0.11 21.60 6.34
CA LEU A 443 -1.30 21.75 7.20
C LEU A 443 -1.08 21.30 8.65
N GLY A 444 -0.08 20.45 8.88
CA GLY A 444 0.07 19.73 10.14
C GLY A 444 -1.05 18.71 10.36
N VAL A 445 -0.88 17.81 11.33
CA VAL A 445 -1.82 16.70 11.57
C VAL A 445 -3.22 17.22 11.92
N ALA A 446 -3.30 18.25 12.77
CA ALA A 446 -4.58 18.86 13.13
C ALA A 446 -5.30 19.44 11.91
N GLY A 447 -4.59 20.20 11.07
CA GLY A 447 -5.15 20.77 9.85
C GLY A 447 -5.60 19.70 8.87
N ILE A 448 -4.83 18.63 8.70
CA ILE A 448 -5.20 17.48 7.85
C ILE A 448 -6.52 16.85 8.33
N LEU A 449 -6.62 16.58 9.63
CA LEU A 449 -7.79 15.96 10.25
C LEU A 449 -9.05 16.83 10.10
N THR A 450 -8.94 18.14 10.27
CA THR A 450 -10.07 19.07 10.17
C THR A 450 -10.36 19.55 8.74
N SER A 451 -9.41 19.38 7.82
CA SER A 451 -9.61 19.71 6.41
C SER A 451 -10.58 18.73 5.74
N GLU A 452 -10.89 19.00 4.48
CA GLU A 452 -11.73 18.12 3.68
C GLU A 452 -11.15 16.70 3.48
N LEU A 453 -9.86 16.48 3.77
CA LEU A 453 -9.18 15.19 3.61
C LEU A 453 -9.80 14.12 4.52
N PHE A 454 -10.07 14.47 5.78
CA PHE A 454 -10.69 13.61 6.79
C PHE A 454 -12.04 14.12 7.28
N GLY A 455 -12.24 15.45 7.30
CA GLY A 455 -13.50 16.09 7.60
C GLY A 455 -13.92 16.04 9.06
N LEU A 456 -12.98 15.88 10.01
CA LEU A 456 -13.31 15.91 11.43
C LEU A 456 -13.78 17.31 11.83
N PRO A 457 -14.89 17.42 12.59
CA PRO A 457 -15.38 18.71 13.06
C PRO A 457 -14.44 19.36 14.08
N THR A 458 -13.65 18.55 14.78
CA THR A 458 -12.65 18.95 15.77
C THR A 458 -11.60 17.85 15.92
N ILE A 459 -10.44 18.21 16.47
CA ILE A 459 -9.41 17.26 16.92
C ILE A 459 -9.61 16.80 18.36
N LEU A 460 -10.52 17.44 19.10
CA LEU A 460 -10.86 17.05 20.46
C LEU A 460 -11.81 15.86 20.45
N ASP A 461 -11.77 15.06 21.50
CA ASP A 461 -12.82 14.08 21.73
C ASP A 461 -14.18 14.77 21.89
N LYS A 462 -15.24 14.01 21.62
CA LYS A 462 -16.60 14.54 21.57
C LYS A 462 -17.03 15.16 22.91
N GLU A 463 -16.70 14.53 24.03
CA GLU A 463 -17.10 15.00 25.36
C GLU A 463 -16.42 16.33 25.71
N THR A 464 -15.11 16.41 25.49
CA THR A 464 -14.35 17.65 25.71
C THR A 464 -14.83 18.77 24.79
N GLN A 465 -15.15 18.46 23.52
CA GLN A 465 -15.68 19.46 22.60
C GLN A 465 -17.08 19.95 23.01
N GLU A 466 -17.97 19.06 23.46
CA GLU A 466 -19.31 19.43 23.96
C GLU A 466 -19.19 20.34 25.19
N LYS A 467 -18.32 20.00 26.14
CA LYS A 467 -18.00 20.83 27.31
C LYS A 467 -17.46 22.20 26.90
N LEU A 468 -16.53 22.24 25.95
CA LEU A 468 -15.94 23.49 25.45
C LEU A 468 -16.97 24.36 24.74
N ASN A 469 -17.83 23.76 23.92
CA ASN A 469 -18.91 24.46 23.23
C ASN A 469 -19.94 25.02 24.23
N LYS A 470 -20.30 24.24 25.26
CA LYS A 470 -21.20 24.68 26.33
C LYS A 470 -20.59 25.82 27.14
N LYS A 471 -19.31 25.72 27.53
CA LYS A 471 -18.58 26.81 28.20
C LYS A 471 -18.64 28.08 27.36
N ARG A 472 -18.30 27.97 26.06
CA ARG A 472 -18.31 29.09 25.11
C ARG A 472 -19.70 29.71 24.94
N PHE A 473 -20.75 28.90 24.91
CA PHE A 473 -22.13 29.37 24.83
C PHE A 473 -22.52 30.21 26.04
N LEU A 474 -22.24 29.71 27.26
CA LEU A 474 -22.49 30.44 28.51
C LEU A 474 -21.61 31.70 28.63
N GLN A 475 -20.34 31.61 28.23
CA GLN A 475 -19.43 32.77 28.15
C GLN A 475 -19.99 33.83 27.19
N GLY A 476 -20.56 33.42 26.06
CA GLY A 476 -21.21 34.30 25.10
C GLY A 476 -22.41 35.05 25.69
N LYS A 477 -23.24 34.38 26.51
CA LYS A 477 -24.34 35.04 27.26
C LYS A 477 -23.79 36.12 28.19
N ILE A 478 -22.73 35.81 28.94
CA ILE A 478 -22.06 36.76 29.84
C ILE A 478 -21.54 37.98 29.04
N LEU A 479 -20.88 37.75 27.90
CA LEU A 479 -20.35 38.83 27.04
C LEU A 479 -21.43 39.73 26.42
N ARG A 480 -22.67 39.24 26.32
CA ARG A 480 -23.85 40.00 25.87
C ARG A 480 -24.63 40.65 27.01
N GLU A 481 -24.11 40.60 28.24
CA GLU A 481 -24.76 41.11 29.46
C GLU A 481 -26.10 40.41 29.78
N GLU A 482 -26.29 39.19 29.29
CA GLU A 482 -27.45 38.35 29.64
C GLU A 482 -27.25 37.74 31.04
N LYS A 483 -28.30 37.74 31.87
CA LYS A 483 -28.25 37.10 33.19
C LYS A 483 -28.32 35.59 33.06
N LEU A 484 -27.27 34.90 33.51
CA LEU A 484 -27.29 33.45 33.72
C LEU A 484 -28.20 33.11 34.91
N ASN A 485 -28.92 32.00 34.82
CA ASN A 485 -29.62 31.43 35.98
C ASN A 485 -28.61 30.74 36.95
N GLN A 486 -29.07 30.31 38.13
CA GLN A 486 -28.18 29.69 39.13
C GLN A 486 -27.51 28.41 38.62
N ASP A 487 -28.25 27.56 37.90
CA ASP A 487 -27.72 26.30 37.36
C ASP A 487 -26.67 26.56 36.27
N GLU A 488 -26.94 27.50 35.35
CA GLU A 488 -26.02 27.93 34.29
C GLU A 488 -24.75 28.57 34.85
N TYR A 489 -24.86 29.35 35.93
CA TYR A 489 -23.71 29.95 36.60
C TYR A 489 -22.80 28.88 37.22
N LEU A 490 -23.40 27.92 37.95
CA LEU A 490 -22.66 26.80 38.53
C LEU A 490 -22.03 25.91 37.45
N GLU A 491 -22.78 25.63 36.38
CA GLU A 491 -22.29 24.87 35.23
C GLU A 491 -21.12 25.59 34.55
N TYR A 492 -21.21 26.90 34.32
CA TYR A 492 -20.14 27.70 33.73
C TYR A 492 -18.85 27.62 34.55
N HIS A 493 -18.93 27.86 35.86
CA HIS A 493 -17.74 27.83 36.73
C HIS A 493 -17.14 26.44 36.86
N LYS A 494 -17.97 25.39 36.87
CA LYS A 494 -17.51 24.00 36.83
C LYS A 494 -16.76 23.70 35.53
N LEU A 495 -17.38 24.00 34.38
CA LEU A 495 -16.77 23.77 33.06
C LEU A 495 -15.49 24.58 32.86
N LYS A 496 -15.46 25.82 33.38
CA LYS A 496 -14.27 26.66 33.36
C LYS A 496 -13.11 25.99 34.10
N ALA A 497 -13.32 25.61 35.37
CA ALA A 497 -12.28 24.99 36.18
C ALA A 497 -11.76 23.70 35.53
N GLU A 498 -12.66 22.83 35.05
CA GLU A 498 -12.28 21.58 34.38
C GLU A 498 -11.48 21.83 33.09
N LEU A 499 -11.94 22.74 32.22
CA LEU A 499 -11.28 22.99 30.93
C LEU A 499 -9.95 23.75 31.07
N GLU A 500 -9.74 24.51 32.14
CA GLU A 500 -8.45 25.14 32.45
C GLU A 500 -7.36 24.11 32.79
N GLU A 501 -7.73 22.97 33.41
CA GLU A 501 -6.79 21.86 33.65
C GLU A 501 -6.30 21.23 32.34
N TYR A 502 -7.11 21.25 31.28
CA TYR A 502 -6.73 20.79 29.93
C TYR A 502 -6.03 21.87 29.10
N GLY A 503 -5.77 23.05 29.65
CA GLY A 503 -5.11 24.17 28.97
C GLY A 503 -6.04 25.05 28.11
N PHE A 504 -7.37 24.91 28.22
CA PHE A 504 -8.33 25.79 27.56
C PHE A 504 -8.71 26.99 28.43
N TYR A 505 -7.77 27.91 28.59
CA TYR A 505 -7.96 29.13 29.38
C TYR A 505 -9.05 30.04 28.81
N GLU A 506 -9.66 30.85 29.69
CA GLU A 506 -10.73 31.79 29.34
C GLU A 506 -10.20 33.01 28.57
N GLU A 507 -8.97 33.43 28.86
CA GLU A 507 -8.37 34.61 28.26
C GLU A 507 -7.87 34.32 26.85
N VAL A 508 -8.75 34.55 25.87
CA VAL A 508 -8.29 34.88 24.53
C VAL A 508 -7.92 36.36 24.57
N GLU A 509 -6.63 36.69 24.41
CA GLU A 509 -6.17 38.09 24.35
C GLU A 509 -6.83 38.85 23.18
N ASP A 510 -7.29 38.12 22.17
CA ASP A 510 -7.97 38.65 20.99
C ASP A 510 -9.42 39.12 21.30
N GLN A 511 -9.57 40.44 21.40
CA GLN A 511 -10.86 41.12 21.56
C GLN A 511 -11.82 40.86 20.39
N LEU A 512 -11.30 40.69 19.16
CA LEU A 512 -12.11 40.39 17.98
C LEU A 512 -12.72 39.00 18.08
N PHE A 513 -11.94 38.04 18.55
CA PHE A 513 -12.42 36.69 18.77
C PHE A 513 -13.52 36.64 19.84
N LYS A 514 -13.39 37.41 20.93
CA LYS A 514 -14.46 37.53 21.95
C LYS A 514 -15.76 38.08 21.37
N MET A 515 -15.67 39.14 20.56
CA MET A 515 -16.85 39.73 19.90
C MET A 515 -17.47 38.76 18.89
N TYR A 516 -16.66 38.04 18.13
CA TYR A 516 -17.11 37.01 17.21
C TYR A 516 -17.82 35.86 17.95
N LEU A 517 -17.24 35.39 19.06
CA LEU A 517 -17.83 34.35 19.89
C LEU A 517 -19.19 34.78 20.44
N ALA A 518 -19.31 36.02 20.94
CA ALA A 518 -20.57 36.57 21.43
C ALA A 518 -21.64 36.66 20.34
N GLU A 519 -21.27 36.91 19.09
CA GLU A 519 -22.20 36.90 17.95
C GLU A 519 -22.61 35.48 17.53
N MET A 520 -21.66 34.54 17.45
CA MET A 520 -21.93 33.17 17.03
C MET A 520 -22.80 32.39 18.03
N THR A 521 -22.55 32.58 19.32
CA THR A 521 -23.25 31.87 20.41
C THR A 521 -24.68 32.34 20.66
N LYS A 522 -25.23 33.23 19.82
CA LYS A 522 -26.67 33.53 19.78
C LYS A 522 -27.48 32.32 19.31
N HIS A 523 -26.85 31.42 18.55
CA HIS A 523 -27.48 30.24 18.01
C HIS A 523 -27.14 29.03 18.87
N GLU A 524 -28.15 28.40 19.48
CA GLU A 524 -27.98 27.23 20.36
C GLU A 524 -27.25 26.07 19.69
N ILE A 525 -27.39 25.99 18.36
CA ILE A 525 -26.75 24.98 17.52
C ILE A 525 -25.22 24.93 17.71
N THR A 526 -24.58 26.03 18.09
CA THR A 526 -23.14 26.10 18.37
C THR A 526 -22.67 25.19 19.50
N GLN A 527 -23.60 24.65 20.30
CA GLN A 527 -23.30 23.66 21.34
C GLN A 527 -23.00 22.26 20.78
N LYS A 528 -23.47 21.95 19.55
CA LYS A 528 -23.28 20.64 18.92
C LYS A 528 -21.84 20.45 18.41
N VAL A 529 -21.42 19.20 18.30
CA VAL A 529 -20.14 18.80 17.68
C VAL A 529 -20.33 18.36 16.23
N GLU A 530 -21.41 17.62 15.98
CA GLU A 530 -21.78 17.14 14.66
C GLU A 530 -22.97 17.93 14.14
N PHE A 531 -22.92 18.24 12.84
CA PHE A 531 -23.88 19.10 12.18
C PHE A 531 -24.38 18.42 10.91
N THR A 532 -25.69 18.52 10.64
CA THR A 532 -26.25 18.20 9.32
C THR A 532 -25.74 19.19 8.27
N LYS A 533 -25.98 18.92 6.98
CA LYS A 533 -25.56 19.85 5.90
C LYS A 533 -26.22 21.20 5.98
N GLU A 534 -27.51 21.22 6.27
CA GLU A 534 -28.31 22.43 6.44
C GLU A 534 -27.75 23.26 7.60
N GLU A 535 -27.41 22.58 8.70
CA GLU A 535 -26.79 23.18 9.87
C GLU A 535 -25.38 23.73 9.56
N LYS A 536 -24.55 23.00 8.80
CA LYS A 536 -23.23 23.48 8.35
C LYS A 536 -23.36 24.69 7.42
N ALA A 537 -24.28 24.67 6.46
CA ALA A 537 -24.52 25.78 5.53
C ALA A 537 -25.01 27.03 6.26
N PHE A 538 -25.91 26.85 7.23
CA PHE A 538 -26.36 27.89 8.14
C PHE A 538 -25.20 28.48 8.94
N LEU A 539 -24.39 27.64 9.58
CA LEU A 539 -23.23 28.08 10.37
C LEU A 539 -22.17 28.79 9.53
N GLN A 540 -21.91 28.35 8.30
CA GLN A 540 -21.00 29.06 7.39
C GLN A 540 -21.51 30.46 7.02
N THR A 541 -22.82 30.57 6.76
CA THR A 541 -23.47 31.85 6.46
C THR A 541 -23.43 32.77 7.68
N GLU A 542 -23.83 32.26 8.84
CA GLU A 542 -23.83 33.02 10.09
C GLU A 542 -22.43 33.40 10.56
N SER A 543 -21.42 32.56 10.32
CA SER A 543 -20.01 32.90 10.58
C SER A 543 -19.56 34.12 9.79
N LYS A 544 -19.88 34.20 8.50
CA LYS A 544 -19.61 35.38 7.67
C LYS A 544 -20.38 36.61 8.15
N ASN A 545 -21.65 36.44 8.50
CA ASN A 545 -22.49 37.52 9.04
C ASN A 545 -21.96 38.04 10.38
N ALA A 546 -21.57 37.14 11.29
CA ALA A 546 -20.98 37.48 12.58
C ALA A 546 -19.67 38.25 12.40
N ALA A 547 -18.77 37.78 11.53
CA ALA A 547 -17.53 38.49 11.22
C ALA A 547 -17.80 39.90 10.66
N LYS A 548 -18.78 40.04 9.75
CA LYS A 548 -19.19 41.35 9.21
C LYS A 548 -19.74 42.27 10.30
N ARG A 549 -20.61 41.77 11.18
CA ARG A 549 -21.16 42.52 12.33
C ARG A 549 -20.05 42.98 13.29
N VAL A 550 -19.03 42.15 13.51
CA VAL A 550 -17.86 42.51 14.34
C VAL A 550 -17.05 43.62 13.68
N LEU A 551 -16.78 43.52 12.37
CA LEU A 551 -16.09 44.56 11.59
C LEU A 551 -16.84 45.90 11.61
N GLU A 552 -18.15 45.89 11.42
CA GLU A 552 -18.99 47.10 11.47
C GLU A 552 -18.94 47.78 12.86
N LYS A 553 -18.95 46.99 13.94
CA LYS A 553 -18.82 47.48 15.32
C LYS A 553 -17.45 48.12 15.60
N LEU A 554 -16.39 47.69 14.92
CA LEU A 554 -15.06 48.30 15.04
C LEU A 554 -15.00 49.63 14.32
N ILE A 555 -15.48 49.67 13.06
CA ILE A 555 -15.47 50.89 12.24
C ILE A 555 -16.24 52.02 12.94
N ASN A 556 -17.38 51.70 13.53
CA ASN A 556 -18.21 52.66 14.29
C ASN A 556 -17.64 53.07 15.66
N LYS A 557 -16.55 52.45 16.13
CA LYS A 557 -15.82 52.85 17.36
C LYS A 557 -14.62 53.76 17.07
N THR A 558 -14.15 53.80 15.82
CA THR A 558 -13.01 54.61 15.35
C THR A 558 -13.41 55.96 14.73
N LEU A 559 -14.71 56.19 14.52
CA LEU A 559 -15.32 57.49 14.22
C LEU A 559 -15.92 58.05 15.51
#